data_AF-A0A847CTP0-F1
#
_entry.id   AF-A0A847CTP0-F1
#
_cell.length_a   1.000
_cell.length_b   1.000
_cell.length_c   1.000
_cell.angle_alpha   90.00
_cell.angle_beta   90.00
_cell.angle_gamma   90.00
#
_symmetry.space_group_name_H-M   'P 1'
#
loop_
_entity.id
_entity.type
_entity.pdbx_description
1 polymer ?
#
loop_
_entity_poly.entity_id
_entity_poly.type
_entity_poly.pdbx_seq_one_letter_code
_entity_poly.pdbx_strand_id
1 'polypeptide(L)' 'MSLNSIEDQIHLYAKILKIPTFASYTEVIRQMSPDSKFENLLLELMKNESYQRQENRNRKRLKAAGFPFH' A
#
# COMPACT_ATOMS: atom_id res chain seq x y z
N MET A 1 -5.81 13.69 -22.97
CA MET A 1 -5.18 12.61 -22.19
C MET A 1 -6.30 11.85 -21.50
N SER A 2 -6.53 10.59 -21.87
CA SER A 2 -7.65 9.80 -21.35
C SER A 2 -7.40 9.46 -19.87
N LEU A 3 -7.99 10.24 -18.97
CA LEU A 3 -7.99 10.02 -17.52
C LEU A 3 -9.06 8.99 -17.15
N ASN A 4 -8.91 7.74 -17.59
CA ASN A 4 -9.91 6.69 -17.35
C ASN A 4 -9.28 5.33 -17.03
N SER A 5 -8.16 5.27 -16.30
CA SER A 5 -7.71 3.99 -15.72
C SER A 5 -8.46 3.75 -14.41
N ILE A 6 -8.85 2.49 -14.16
CA ILE A 6 -9.46 2.06 -12.88
C ILE A 6 -8.53 2.42 -11.71
N GLU A 7 -7.22 2.39 -11.93
CA GLU A 7 -6.21 2.81 -10.94
C GLU A 7 -6.35 4.28 -10.54
N ASP A 8 -6.51 5.19 -11.50
CA ASP A 8 -6.65 6.62 -11.22
C ASP A 8 -7.89 6.90 -10.38
N GLN A 9 -8.98 6.17 -10.63
CA GLN A 9 -10.21 6.26 -9.85
C GLN A 9 -9.98 5.73 -8.42
N ILE A 10 -9.31 4.60 -8.27
CA ILE A 10 -8.94 4.05 -6.95
C ILE A 10 -8.09 5.07 -6.17
N HIS A 11 -7.09 5.67 -6.81
CA HIS A 11 -6.26 6.72 -6.20
C HIS A 11 -7.07 7.96 -5.80
N LEU A 12 -7.98 8.41 -6.68
CA LEU A 12 -8.86 9.54 -6.41
C LEU A 12 -9.75 9.29 -5.19
N TYR A 13 -10.46 8.16 -5.16
CA TYR A 13 -11.33 7.81 -4.05
C TYR A 13 -10.56 7.57 -2.75
N ALA A 14 -9.38 6.94 -2.83
CA ALA A 14 -8.51 6.78 -1.66
C ALA A 14 -8.13 8.13 -1.03
N LYS A 15 -7.80 9.11 -1.88
CA LYS A 15 -7.49 10.47 -1.44
C LYS A 15 -8.69 11.18 -0.81
N ILE A 16 -9.89 11.06 -1.40
CA ILE A 16 -11.13 11.65 -0.88
C ILE A 16 -11.48 11.08 0.49
N LEU A 17 -11.40 9.76 0.64
CA LEU A 17 -11.71 9.05 1.88
C LEU A 17 -10.60 9.19 2.94
N LYS A 18 -9.47 9.84 2.61
CA LYS A 18 -8.26 9.91 3.44
C LYS A 18 -7.75 8.53 3.87
N ILE A 19 -8.04 7.51 3.07
CA ILE A 19 -7.55 6.17 3.31
C ILE A 19 -6.14 6.04 2.73
N PRO A 20 -5.27 5.28 3.39
CA PRO A 20 -4.02 4.81 2.80
C PRO A 20 -4.28 4.23 1.42
N THR A 21 -3.53 4.65 0.41
CA THR A 21 -3.54 3.91 -0.84
C THR A 21 -2.61 2.71 -0.71
N PHE A 22 -3.11 1.51 -0.97
CA PHE A 22 -2.30 0.30 -1.00
C PHE A 22 -1.39 0.33 -2.23
N ALA A 23 -0.16 0.84 -2.11
CA ALA A 23 0.72 1.05 -3.26
C ALA A 23 1.10 -0.27 -3.99
N SER A 24 1.13 -1.39 -3.27
CA SER A 24 1.54 -2.71 -3.77
C SER A 24 0.38 -3.71 -3.94
N TYR A 25 -0.85 -3.23 -4.12
CA TYR A 25 -2.03 -4.12 -4.12
C TYR A 25 -2.03 -5.12 -5.29
N THR A 26 -1.45 -4.75 -6.43
CA THR A 26 -1.32 -5.61 -7.61
C THR A 26 -0.42 -6.81 -7.36
N GLU A 27 0.63 -6.66 -6.54
CA GLU A 27 1.53 -7.75 -6.14
C GLU A 27 0.80 -8.75 -5.24
N VAL A 28 -0.02 -8.26 -4.32
CA VAL A 28 -0.84 -9.09 -3.43
C VAL A 28 -1.90 -9.87 -4.23
N ILE A 29 -2.55 -9.23 -5.20
CA ILE A 29 -3.52 -9.90 -6.08
C ILE A 29 -2.86 -11.02 -6.89
N ARG A 30 -1.63 -10.82 -7.39
CA ARG A 30 -0.90 -11.84 -8.17
C ARG A 30 -0.53 -13.08 -7.36
N GLN A 31 -0.31 -12.93 -6.06
CA GLN A 31 0.10 -14.02 -5.16
C GLN A 31 -1.11 -14.78 -4.58
N MET A 32 -2.32 -14.27 -4.79
CA MET A 32 -3.54 -14.84 -4.25
C MET A 32 -4.14 -15.91 -5.15
N SER A 33 -4.76 -16.93 -4.54
CA SER A 33 -5.51 -17.93 -5.31
C SER A 33 -6.81 -17.34 -5.85
N PRO A 34 -7.31 -17.80 -7.01
CA PRO A 34 -8.58 -17.35 -7.57
C PRO A 34 -9.78 -17.61 -6.63
N ASP A 35 -9.69 -18.65 -5.80
CA ASP A 35 -10.73 -19.05 -4.84
C ASP A 35 -10.62 -18.33 -3.48
N SER A 36 -9.63 -17.45 -3.31
CA SER A 36 -9.42 -16.74 -2.07
C SER A 36 -10.55 -15.73 -1.81
N LYS A 37 -11.11 -15.76 -0.60
CA LYS A 37 -12.10 -14.79 -0.16
C LYS A 37 -11.53 -13.37 -0.17
N PHE A 38 -12.37 -12.40 -0.55
CA PHE A 38 -12.01 -10.98 -0.51
C PHE A 38 -11.53 -10.50 0.87
N GLU A 39 -12.07 -11.04 1.95
CA GLU A 39 -11.67 -10.72 3.32
C GLU A 39 -10.18 -11.02 3.56
N ASN A 40 -9.66 -12.11 2.97
CA ASN A 40 -8.25 -12.47 3.06
C ASN A 40 -7.38 -11.50 2.25
N LEU A 41 -7.85 -11.08 1.07
CA LEU A 41 -7.18 -10.05 0.27
C LEU A 41 -7.04 -8.76 1.06
N LEU A 42 -8.14 -8.29 1.63
CA LEU A 42 -8.17 -7.06 2.41
C LEU A 42 -7.22 -7.13 3.60
N LEU A 43 -7.22 -8.25 4.33
CA LEU A 43 -6.32 -8.45 5.47
C LEU A 43 -4.84 -8.39 5.05
N GLU A 44 -4.49 -9.04 3.94
CA GLU A 44 -3.11 -9.08 3.46
C GLU A 44 -2.63 -7.69 2.98
N LEU A 45 -3.51 -6.95 2.30
CA LEU A 45 -3.27 -5.55 1.93
C LEU A 45 -3.00 -4.67 3.16
N MET A 46 -3.82 -4.82 4.22
CA MET A 46 -3.66 -4.06 5.47
C MET A 46 -2.36 -4.39 6.20
N LYS A 47 -1.94 -5.67 6.23
CA LYS A 47 -0.67 -6.09 6.83
C LYS A 47 0.53 -5.49 6.09
N ASN A 48 0.56 -5.62 4.76
CA ASN A 48 1.67 -5.14 3.94
C ASN A 48 1.82 -3.61 4.06
N GLU A 49 0.72 -2.86 3.97
CA GLU A 49 0.75 -1.40 4.14
C GLU A 49 1.21 -0.97 5.55
N SER A 50 0.78 -1.69 6.59
CA SER A 50 1.23 -1.43 7.96
C SER A 50 2.74 -1.59 8.10
N TYR A 51 3.29 -2.68 7.53
CA TYR A 51 4.72 -2.96 7.52
C TYR A 51 5.51 -1.88 6.77
N GLN A 52 5.07 -1.52 5.56
CA GLN A 52 5.69 -0.46 4.75
C GLN A 52 5.72 0.88 5.49
N ARG A 53 4.65 1.21 6.21
CA ARG A 53 4.61 2.44 7.03
C ARG A 53 5.55 2.38 8.21
N GLN A 54 5.66 1.23 8.87
CA GLN A 54 6.62 1.04 9.95
C GLN A 54 8.05 1.22 9.46
N GLU A 55 8.41 0.59 8.35
CA GLU A 55 9.71 0.71 7.68
C GLU A 55 10.00 2.16 7.29
N ASN A 56 9.04 2.85 6.66
CA ASN A 56 9.18 4.26 6.29
C ASN A 56 9.34 5.18 7.50
N ARG A 57 8.61 4.92 8.60
CA ARG A 57 8.80 5.66 9.86
C ARG A 57 10.18 5.38 10.44
N ASN A 58 10.64 4.13 10.43
CA ASN A 58 11.94 3.74 10.94
C ASN A 58 13.07 4.41 10.14
N ARG A 59 12.97 4.36 8.80
CA ARG A 59 13.89 5.05 7.88
C ARG A 59 13.93 6.55 8.13
N LYS A 60 12.78 7.19 8.33
CA LYS A 60 12.72 8.63 8.68
C LYS A 60 13.35 8.93 10.03
N ARG A 61 13.12 8.10 11.06
CA ARG A 61 13.71 8.25 12.40
C ARG A 61 15.23 8.12 12.36
N LEU A 62 15.74 7.10 11.68
CA LEU A 62 17.17 6.85 11.56
C LEU A 62 17.88 7.95 10.76
N LYS A 63 17.26 8.44 9.66
CA LYS A 63 17.74 9.63 8.94
C LYS A 63 17.79 10.88 9.84
N ALA A 64 16.73 11.13 10.61
CA ALA A 64 16.67 12.28 11.52
C ALA A 64 17.69 12.19 12.66
N ALA A 65 18.03 10.98 13.09
CA ALA A 65 19.03 10.72 14.12
C ALA A 65 20.48 10.69 13.58
N GLY A 66 20.70 10.93 12.28
CA GLY A 66 22.04 10.98 11.69
C GLY A 66 22.75 9.62 11.57
N PHE A 67 22.02 8.51 11.73
CA PHE A 67 22.60 7.18 11.57
C PHE A 67 22.83 6.87 10.08
N PRO A 68 24.01 6.36 9.69
CA PRO A 68 24.27 5.93 8.32
C PRO A 68 23.37 4.75 7.98
N PHE A 69 22.49 4.95 7.00
CA PHE A 69 21.68 3.89 6.42
C PHE A 69 22.46 3.34 5.21
N HIS A 70 22.86 2.07 5.25
CA HIS A 70 23.34 1.32 4.08
C HIS A 70 22.17 0.64 3.37
#